data_AF-A0A1X7VKI5-F1
#
_entry.id   AF-A0A1X7VKI5-F1
#
_cell.length_a   1.000
_cell.length_b   1.000
_cell.length_c   1.000
_cell.angle_alpha   90.00
_cell.angle_beta   90.00
_cell.angle_gamma   90.00
#
_symmetry.space_group_name_H-M   'P 1'
#
loop_
_entity.id
_entity.type
_entity.pdbx_description
1 polymer ?
#
loop_
_entity_poly.entity_id
_entity_poly.type
_entity_poly.pdbx_seq_one_letter_code
_entity_poly.pdbx_strand_id
1 'polypeptide(L)'
;MVEKRPLEVDDTGCSDCSEEARESKRAKNEKRFPSPIKSEALHKAAEAVVPNNTKQSKRWAFNTFLTWARERNKRCPDEEIDETIFCCPDAERVSHVLCLFPLEARKVDGERYPPSTLRNLLSRLNREFVKNKVTSGIFDKLFYRASKHSRFCQ
;
A
#
# COMPACT_ATOMS: atom_id res chain seq x y z
N MET A 1 -34.25 2.10 -61.69
CA MET A 1 -35.69 2.46 -61.67
C MET A 1 -36.18 2.09 -60.27
N VAL A 2 -36.23 3.04 -59.31
CA VAL A 2 -37.36 3.98 -59.05
C VAL A 2 -38.59 3.16 -58.63
N GLU A 3 -39.25 3.30 -57.49
CA GLU A 3 -39.22 4.23 -56.34
C GLU A 3 -40.34 3.78 -55.37
N LYS A 4 -40.37 4.39 -54.17
CA LYS A 4 -41.51 4.64 -53.27
C LYS A 4 -41.78 3.67 -52.09
N ARG A 5 -41.38 4.19 -50.93
CA ARG A 5 -42.06 4.14 -49.62
C ARG A 5 -43.58 4.39 -49.75
N PRO A 6 -44.34 3.93 -48.74
CA PRO A 6 -45.22 4.87 -48.04
C PRO A 6 -44.90 4.98 -46.54
N LEU A 7 -44.94 6.22 -46.06
CA LEU A 7 -45.18 6.61 -44.68
C LEU A 7 -46.68 6.44 -44.39
N GLU A 8 -47.04 5.89 -43.24
CA GLU A 8 -48.22 6.35 -42.50
C GLU A 8 -47.82 6.60 -41.04
N VAL A 9 -48.31 7.73 -40.58
CA VAL A 9 -48.14 8.40 -39.30
C VAL A 9 -49.47 8.25 -38.57
N ASP A 10 -49.45 7.78 -37.33
CA ASP A 10 -50.57 7.97 -36.40
C ASP A 10 -50.02 8.58 -35.11
N ASP A 11 -50.20 9.90 -35.02
CA ASP A 11 -50.17 10.69 -33.80
C ASP A 11 -51.56 10.61 -33.15
N THR A 12 -51.65 10.08 -31.93
CA THR A 12 -52.68 10.49 -30.96
C THR A 12 -52.17 10.23 -29.53
N GLY A 13 -51.51 11.25 -28.97
CA GLY A 13 -51.94 11.94 -27.75
C GLY A 13 -52.15 11.18 -26.43
N CYS A 14 -51.26 11.50 -25.49
CA CYS A 14 -51.56 11.94 -24.11
C CYS A 14 -52.05 10.91 -23.07
N SER A 15 -51.21 10.59 -22.08
CA SER A 15 -51.58 10.77 -20.66
C SER A 15 -50.36 10.61 -19.74
N ASP A 16 -50.23 11.54 -18.81
CA ASP A 16 -49.30 11.60 -17.68
C ASP A 16 -49.02 10.25 -17.00
N CYS A 17 -47.76 10.03 -16.61
CA CYS A 17 -47.38 9.63 -15.25
C CYS A 17 -45.84 9.62 -15.09
N SER A 18 -45.34 10.77 -14.62
CA SER A 18 -44.23 10.93 -13.66
C SER A 18 -42.84 10.37 -14.00
N GLU A 19 -42.07 11.22 -14.68
CA GLU A 19 -40.60 11.24 -14.74
C GLU A 19 -39.95 11.73 -13.41
N GLU A 20 -40.56 11.43 -12.26
CA GLU A 20 -40.10 11.85 -10.92
C GLU A 20 -39.76 10.66 -10.03
N ALA A 21 -38.67 9.95 -10.32
CA ALA A 21 -38.13 8.97 -9.37
C ALA A 21 -36.63 8.64 -9.50
N ARG A 22 -35.82 9.42 -10.24
CA ARG A 22 -34.37 9.15 -10.34
C ARG A 22 -33.44 10.34 -10.15
N GLU A 23 -33.97 11.56 -10.05
CA GLU A 23 -33.16 12.76 -9.85
C GLU A 23 -33.48 13.44 -8.50
N SER A 24 -33.28 12.75 -7.38
CA SER A 24 -33.24 13.42 -6.08
C SER A 24 -32.45 12.64 -5.04
N LYS A 25 -31.14 12.88 -5.03
CA LYS A 25 -30.24 12.79 -3.85
C LYS A 25 -28.82 13.33 -4.09
N ARG A 26 -28.62 14.16 -5.12
CA ARG A 26 -27.31 14.77 -5.42
C ARG A 26 -27.27 16.25 -5.04
N ALA A 27 -27.50 16.56 -3.77
CA ALA A 27 -26.96 17.77 -3.13
C ALA A 27 -27.07 17.70 -1.60
N LYS A 28 -25.99 18.15 -0.93
CA LYS A 28 -25.80 18.46 0.51
C LYS A 28 -25.11 17.39 1.38
N ASN A 29 -23.78 17.40 1.32
CA ASN A 29 -22.95 17.73 2.49
C ASN A 29 -21.55 18.19 2.05
N GLU A 30 -21.31 19.50 2.07
CA GLU A 30 -20.01 20.14 1.82
C GLU A 30 -19.10 20.11 3.06
N LYS A 31 -18.97 18.94 3.69
CA LYS A 31 -17.98 18.76 4.75
C LYS A 31 -16.96 17.73 4.26
N ARG A 32 -15.67 18.08 4.36
CA ARG A 32 -14.53 17.21 4.02
C ARG A 32 -14.64 15.82 4.67
N PHE A 33 -15.31 15.73 5.81
CA PHE A 33 -15.52 14.50 6.56
C PHE A 33 -17.00 14.24 6.85
N PRO A 34 -17.45 12.98 6.72
CA PRO A 34 -18.82 12.58 7.05
C PRO A 34 -19.05 12.55 8.57
N SER A 35 -20.32 12.45 8.97
CA SER A 35 -20.71 12.27 10.37
C SER A 35 -20.10 11.00 10.98
N PRO A 36 -19.85 10.96 12.30
CA PRO A 36 -19.28 9.80 12.99
C PRO A 36 -20.03 8.50 12.69
N ILE A 37 -19.27 7.44 12.39
CA ILE A 37 -19.81 6.12 12.06
C ILE A 37 -20.33 5.43 13.33
N LYS A 38 -21.47 4.75 13.24
CA LYS A 38 -22.05 3.96 14.35
C LYS A 38 -21.22 2.71 14.65
N SER A 39 -21.21 2.26 15.92
CA SER A 39 -20.36 1.15 16.39
C SER A 39 -20.50 -0.15 15.57
N GLU A 40 -21.72 -0.48 15.14
CA GLU A 40 -22.00 -1.68 14.32
C GLU A 40 -21.29 -1.67 12.96
N ALA A 41 -21.24 -0.50 12.30
CA ALA A 41 -20.52 -0.35 11.04
C ALA A 41 -18.99 -0.38 11.26
N LEU A 42 -18.54 0.01 12.45
CA LEU A 42 -17.14 -0.06 12.86
C LEU A 42 -16.71 -1.52 13.06
N HIS A 43 -17.53 -2.35 13.70
CA HIS A 43 -17.27 -3.80 13.84
C HIS A 43 -17.20 -4.52 12.50
N LYS A 44 -18.15 -4.26 11.59
CA LYS A 44 -18.12 -4.82 10.22
C LYS A 44 -16.89 -4.39 9.42
N ALA A 45 -16.44 -3.15 9.60
CA ALA A 45 -15.21 -2.67 8.97
C ALA A 45 -13.94 -3.27 9.60
N ALA A 46 -13.97 -3.60 10.90
CA ALA A 46 -12.86 -4.25 11.58
C ALA A 46 -12.68 -5.72 11.13
N GLU A 47 -13.76 -6.39 10.72
CA GLU A 47 -13.74 -7.73 10.12
C GLU A 47 -13.22 -7.73 8.67
N ALA A 48 -12.93 -6.55 8.09
CA ALA A 48 -12.55 -6.43 6.69
C ALA A 48 -11.34 -7.31 6.34
N VAL A 49 -11.59 -8.22 5.41
CA VAL A 49 -10.59 -9.12 4.82
C VAL A 49 -9.43 -8.30 4.25
N VAL A 50 -8.20 -8.62 4.69
CA VAL A 50 -6.99 -8.01 4.12
C VAL A 50 -6.99 -8.22 2.60
N PRO A 51 -6.98 -7.13 1.80
CA PRO A 51 -7.03 -7.25 0.35
C PRO A 51 -5.86 -8.10 -0.17
N ASN A 52 -6.10 -8.93 -1.18
CA ASN A 52 -5.07 -9.84 -1.73
C ASN A 52 -3.81 -9.09 -2.19
N ASN A 53 -3.95 -7.88 -2.75
CA ASN A 53 -2.81 -7.03 -3.11
C ASN A 53 -1.93 -6.71 -1.87
N THR A 54 -2.52 -6.45 -0.71
CA THR A 54 -1.76 -6.21 0.53
C THR A 54 -0.99 -7.46 0.97
N LYS A 55 -1.56 -8.67 0.78
CA LYS A 55 -0.87 -9.94 1.05
C LYS A 55 0.31 -10.15 0.11
N GLN A 56 0.12 -9.90 -1.18
CA GLN A 56 1.19 -10.01 -2.19
C GLN A 56 2.31 -8.99 -1.95
N SER A 57 1.96 -7.73 -1.73
CA SER A 57 2.92 -6.65 -1.40
C SER A 57 3.73 -6.97 -0.14
N LYS A 58 3.08 -7.54 0.89
CA LYS A 58 3.79 -8.05 2.07
C LYS A 58 4.77 -9.16 1.68
N ARG A 59 4.29 -10.21 1.00
CA ARG A 59 5.14 -11.35 0.61
C ARG A 59 6.36 -10.90 -0.20
N TRP A 60 6.17 -9.97 -1.12
CA TRP A 60 7.25 -9.38 -1.91
C TRP A 60 8.30 -8.69 -1.02
N ALA A 61 7.88 -7.88 -0.05
CA ALA A 61 8.81 -7.21 0.87
C ALA A 61 9.64 -8.20 1.70
N PHE A 62 8.99 -9.26 2.19
CA PHE A 62 9.63 -10.34 2.94
C PHE A 62 10.67 -11.07 2.10
N ASN A 63 10.28 -11.52 0.91
CA ASN A 63 11.19 -12.22 0.02
C ASN A 63 12.38 -11.34 -0.34
N THR A 64 12.15 -10.06 -0.64
CA THR A 64 13.23 -9.12 -0.97
C THR A 64 14.22 -8.96 0.19
N PHE A 65 13.70 -8.85 1.42
CA PHE A 65 14.54 -8.76 2.62
C PHE A 65 15.34 -10.04 2.86
N LEU A 66 14.71 -11.22 2.81
CA LEU A 66 15.37 -12.51 3.04
C LEU A 66 16.42 -12.80 1.98
N THR A 67 16.13 -12.51 0.71
CA THR A 67 17.12 -12.64 -0.37
C THR A 67 18.32 -11.73 -0.13
N TRP A 68 18.10 -10.46 0.24
CA TRP A 68 19.20 -9.56 0.59
C TRP A 68 20.00 -10.08 1.78
N ALA A 69 19.34 -10.51 2.86
CA ALA A 69 20.02 -11.01 4.06
C ALA A 69 20.90 -12.23 3.74
N ARG A 70 20.39 -13.19 2.96
CA ARG A 70 21.17 -14.36 2.51
C ARG A 70 22.38 -13.96 1.68
N GLU A 71 22.25 -13.00 0.77
CA GLU A 71 23.38 -12.49 -0.02
C GLU A 71 24.39 -11.73 0.83
N ARG A 72 23.95 -10.99 1.84
CA ARG A 72 24.83 -10.32 2.81
C ARG A 72 25.60 -11.34 3.65
N ASN A 73 24.94 -12.36 4.18
CA ASN A 73 25.56 -13.40 5.01
C ASN A 73 26.70 -14.12 4.28
N LYS A 74 26.60 -14.28 2.95
CA LYS A 74 27.70 -14.82 2.12
C LYS A 74 28.96 -13.93 2.09
N ARG A 75 28.78 -12.61 2.22
CA ARG A 75 29.87 -11.61 2.15
C ARG A 75 30.40 -11.23 3.53
N CYS A 76 29.54 -11.31 4.54
CA CYS A 76 29.82 -10.92 5.92
C CYS A 76 29.34 -12.03 6.87
N PRO A 77 30.06 -13.16 6.94
CA PRO A 77 29.66 -14.29 7.79
C PRO A 77 29.72 -13.95 9.30
N ASP A 78 30.56 -13.01 9.69
CA ASP A 78 30.71 -12.59 11.10
C ASP A 78 29.50 -11.83 11.64
N GLU A 79 28.68 -11.23 10.76
CA GLU A 79 27.48 -10.45 11.09
C GLU A 79 26.22 -11.12 10.52
N GLU A 80 26.09 -12.43 10.75
CA GLU A 80 24.98 -13.19 10.17
C GLU A 80 23.61 -12.68 10.62
N ILE A 81 22.74 -12.46 9.63
CA ILE A 81 21.33 -12.13 9.82
C ILE A 81 20.51 -13.41 9.67
N ASP A 82 20.05 -13.96 10.79
CA ASP A 82 19.14 -15.09 10.82
C ASP A 82 17.71 -14.69 10.39
N GLU A 83 16.96 -15.61 9.81
CA GLU A 83 15.55 -15.47 9.47
C GLU A 83 14.68 -15.24 10.73
N THR A 84 15.16 -15.63 11.91
CA THR A 84 14.51 -15.37 13.20
C THR A 84 14.54 -13.90 13.63
N ILE A 85 15.20 -13.01 12.87
CA ILE A 85 15.30 -11.56 13.16
C ILE A 85 13.93 -10.90 13.41
N PHE A 86 12.87 -11.39 12.76
CA PHE A 86 11.50 -10.89 12.96
C PHE A 86 10.92 -11.13 14.36
N CYS A 87 11.51 -12.06 15.11
CA CYS A 87 11.14 -12.39 16.49
C CYS A 87 12.24 -12.00 17.48
N CYS A 88 13.27 -11.30 17.03
CA CYS A 88 14.40 -10.92 17.87
C CYS A 88 13.95 -9.89 18.92
N PRO A 89 14.18 -10.15 20.23
CA PRO A 89 13.81 -9.19 21.28
C PRO A 89 14.75 -7.98 21.33
N ASP A 90 15.93 -8.09 20.71
CA ASP A 90 16.91 -7.02 20.66
C ASP A 90 16.53 -5.97 19.60
N ALA A 91 15.95 -4.87 20.09
CA ALA A 91 15.55 -3.75 19.27
C ALA A 91 16.75 -3.04 18.60
N GLU A 92 17.94 -3.06 19.20
CA GLU A 92 19.13 -2.43 18.61
C GLU A 92 19.64 -3.23 17.42
N ARG A 93 19.70 -4.56 17.55
CA ARG A 93 20.06 -5.45 16.42
C ARG A 93 19.09 -5.29 15.26
N VAL A 94 17.78 -5.29 15.54
CA VAL A 94 16.75 -5.07 14.50
C VAL A 94 16.88 -3.69 13.87
N SER A 95 17.17 -2.67 14.68
CA SER A 95 17.45 -1.31 14.21
C SER A 95 18.63 -1.25 13.27
N HIS A 96 19.74 -1.85 13.66
CA HIS A 96 20.95 -1.90 12.87
C HIS A 96 20.70 -2.57 11.51
N VAL A 97 20.09 -3.75 11.50
CA VAL A 97 19.76 -4.49 10.27
C VAL A 97 18.84 -3.66 9.35
N LEU A 98 17.83 -3.00 9.91
CA LEU A 98 16.91 -2.16 9.13
C LEU A 98 17.56 -0.86 8.61
N CYS A 99 18.67 -0.41 9.20
CA CYS A 99 19.48 0.69 8.66
C CYS A 99 20.30 0.25 7.45
N LEU A 100 20.85 -0.97 7.49
CA LEU A 100 21.67 -1.52 6.41
C LEU A 100 20.84 -1.87 5.17
N PHE A 101 19.67 -2.46 5.37
CA PHE A 101 18.79 -2.90 4.30
C PHE A 101 18.55 -1.85 3.19
N PRO A 102 18.10 -0.61 3.47
CA PRO A 102 17.87 0.38 2.41
C PRO A 102 19.14 0.89 1.73
N LEU A 103 20.32 0.75 2.36
CA LEU A 103 21.60 1.16 1.79
C LEU A 103 22.12 0.11 0.79
N GLU A 104 21.78 -1.15 1.01
CA GLU A 104 22.34 -2.29 0.29
C GLU A 104 21.35 -2.98 -0.64
N ALA A 105 20.05 -2.91 -0.35
CA ALA A 105 19.02 -3.50 -1.18
C ALA A 105 19.09 -2.94 -2.61
N ARG A 106 19.07 -3.84 -3.59
CA ARG A 106 19.05 -3.54 -5.02
C ARG A 106 17.91 -4.29 -5.69
N LYS A 107 17.50 -3.75 -6.84
CA LYS A 107 16.66 -4.45 -7.81
C LYS A 107 17.43 -5.62 -8.44
N VAL A 108 16.73 -6.44 -9.21
CA VAL A 108 17.31 -7.58 -9.94
C VAL A 108 18.34 -7.11 -10.98
N ASP A 109 18.14 -5.93 -11.57
CA ASP A 109 19.07 -5.30 -12.51
C ASP A 109 20.32 -4.71 -11.83
N GLY A 110 20.42 -4.76 -10.50
CA GLY A 110 21.51 -4.19 -9.72
C GLY A 110 21.33 -2.71 -9.35
N GLU A 111 20.29 -2.03 -9.88
CA GLU A 111 20.04 -0.63 -9.59
C GLU A 111 19.47 -0.40 -8.19
N ARG A 112 19.68 0.82 -7.68
CA ARG A 112 19.08 1.22 -6.39
C ARG A 112 17.57 1.32 -6.50
N TYR A 113 16.89 0.90 -5.43
CA TYR A 113 15.46 1.15 -5.31
C TYR A 113 15.18 2.65 -5.16
N PRO A 114 14.10 3.17 -5.78
CA PRO A 114 13.63 4.51 -5.50
C PRO A 114 13.28 4.69 -4.01
N PRO A 115 13.46 5.89 -3.42
CA PRO A 115 13.14 6.13 -2.01
C PRO A 115 11.71 5.76 -1.61
N SER A 116 10.74 5.97 -2.50
CA SER A 116 9.33 5.59 -2.28
C SER A 116 9.16 4.08 -2.13
N THR A 117 9.92 3.29 -2.90
CA THR A 117 9.88 1.84 -2.87
C THR A 117 10.53 1.31 -1.59
N LEU A 118 11.68 1.86 -1.19
CA LEU A 118 12.32 1.53 0.08
C LEU A 118 11.40 1.85 1.27
N ARG A 119 10.71 2.99 1.24
CA ARG A 119 9.71 3.35 2.27
C ARG A 119 8.62 2.30 2.37
N ASN A 120 8.08 1.87 1.23
CA ASN A 120 7.03 0.87 1.18
C ASN A 120 7.54 -0.48 1.71
N LEU A 121 8.70 -0.95 1.27
CA LEU A 121 9.32 -2.18 1.76
C LEU A 121 9.49 -2.14 3.28
N LEU A 122 10.13 -1.10 3.80
CA LEU A 122 10.39 -0.96 5.22
C LEU A 122 9.09 -0.83 6.04
N SER A 123 8.07 -0.11 5.56
CA SER A 123 6.78 0.00 6.24
C SER A 123 6.08 -1.36 6.35
N ARG A 124 6.20 -2.21 5.32
CA ARG A 124 5.64 -3.57 5.33
C ARG A 124 6.38 -4.48 6.31
N LEU A 125 7.71 -4.39 6.35
CA LEU A 125 8.53 -5.12 7.32
C LEU A 125 8.20 -4.67 8.76
N ASN A 126 8.13 -3.36 9.00
CA ASN A 126 7.82 -2.79 10.31
C ASN A 126 6.51 -3.30 10.90
N ARG A 127 5.47 -3.42 10.07
CA ARG A 127 4.17 -3.94 10.52
C ARG A 127 4.28 -5.35 11.12
N GLU A 128 5.22 -6.15 10.64
CA GLU A 128 5.42 -7.51 11.14
C GLU A 128 6.31 -7.55 12.37
N PHE A 129 7.33 -6.69 12.46
CA PHE A 129 8.05 -6.48 13.71
C PHE A 129 7.11 -6.06 14.84
N VAL A 130 6.21 -5.11 14.58
CA VAL A 130 5.18 -4.67 15.53
C VAL A 130 4.23 -5.82 15.88
N LYS A 131 3.81 -6.62 14.90
CA LYS A 131 2.97 -7.81 15.14
C LYS A 131 3.66 -8.82 16.08
N ASN A 132 4.97 -8.96 15.94
CA ASN A 132 5.79 -9.83 16.79
C ASN A 132 6.25 -9.16 18.09
N LYS A 133 5.68 -7.99 18.44
CA LYS A 133 5.99 -7.20 19.65
C LYS A 133 7.43 -6.70 19.74
N VAL A 134 8.12 -6.61 18.61
CA VAL A 134 9.46 -6.00 18.52
C VAL A 134 9.27 -4.48 18.44
N THR A 135 9.41 -3.78 19.58
CA THR A 135 9.29 -2.32 19.64
C THR A 135 10.55 -1.68 19.08
N SER A 136 10.48 -1.21 17.83
CA SER A 136 11.60 -0.55 17.17
C SER A 136 11.21 0.88 16.79
N GLY A 137 11.80 1.88 17.47
CA GLY A 137 11.62 3.32 17.20
C GLY A 137 12.36 3.83 15.95
N ILE A 138 12.54 2.98 14.94
CA ILE A 138 13.55 3.14 13.88
C ILE A 138 13.15 4.19 12.83
N PHE A 139 11.85 4.35 12.57
CA PHE A 139 11.38 5.01 11.36
C PHE A 139 11.50 6.53 11.36
N ASP A 140 11.68 7.17 12.52
CA ASP A 140 11.74 8.63 12.59
C ASP A 140 13.10 9.21 12.13
N LYS A 141 14.19 8.43 12.25
CA LYS A 141 15.55 8.95 12.00
C LYS A 141 16.18 8.54 10.66
N LEU A 142 15.78 7.41 10.07
CA LEU A 142 16.45 6.88 8.88
C LEU A 142 16.17 7.65 7.59
N PHE A 143 14.97 8.22 7.46
CA PHE A 143 14.56 8.92 6.22
C PHE A 143 15.31 10.24 6.01
N TYR A 144 15.70 10.93 7.08
CA TYR A 144 16.46 12.19 6.98
C TYR A 144 17.88 11.99 6.45
N ARG A 145 18.50 10.82 6.67
CA ARG A 145 19.89 10.58 6.30
C ARG A 145 20.05 10.09 4.87
N ALA A 146 19.12 9.24 4.39
CA ALA A 146 19.11 8.75 3.02
C ALA A 146 18.81 9.85 1.98
N SER A 147 17.96 10.84 2.29
CA SER A 147 17.63 11.93 1.35
C SER A 147 18.75 12.97 1.17
N LYS A 148 19.66 13.09 2.13
CA LYS A 148 20.81 14.00 2.04
C LYS A 148 21.94 13.44 1.17
N HIS A 149 22.16 12.12 1.16
CA HIS A 149 23.20 11.51 0.33
C HIS A 149 22.86 11.48 -1.17
N SER A 150 21.58 11.60 -1.55
CA SER A 150 21.18 11.68 -2.97
C SER A 150 21.48 13.03 -3.62
N ARG A 151 21.82 14.08 -2.86
CA ARG A 151 22.10 15.43 -3.38
C ARG A 151 23.59 15.77 -3.51
N PHE A 152 24.49 14.81 -3.28
CA PHE A 152 25.94 15.03 -3.31
C PHE A 152 26.68 14.24 -4.42
N CYS A 153 25.93 13.62 -5.34
CA CYS A 153 26.46 13.03 -6.56
C CYS A 153 25.68 13.56 -7.76
N GLN A 154 25.90 14.84 -8.07
CA GLN A 154 25.73 15.43 -9.41
C GLN A 154 26.96 16.30 -9.67
#